data_AF-A0A672K7E7-F1
#
_entry.id   AF-A0A672K7E7-F1
#
_cell.length_a   1.000
_cell.length_b   1.000
_cell.length_c   1.000
_cell.angle_alpha   90.00
_cell.angle_beta   90.00
_cell.angle_gamma   90.00
#
_symmetry.space_group_name_H-M   'P 1'
#
loop_
_entity.id
_entity.type
_entity.pdbx_description
1 polymer ?
#
loop_
_entity_poly.entity_id
_entity_poly.type
_entity_poly.pdbx_seq_one_letter_code
_entity_poly.pdbx_strand_id
1 'polypeptide(L)'
;HYTCHHFIFLWAEKLDALTATATQDPEGFLGHPVNAFKLMKRLNTEWGEVEDLVLKDMSDGFISNLTIQRQYFPNDEDQTGAAKALLRLQDTYQLDTQIISSGDLPGLPFKSTMTVEDCFELGKIAYSEADYYHTELWMAQALKQLDEGEESSVETVTVLDYLSYSVYQQGELERALNHTKRLLSVDPEHQRALGNLKYFEYQLAKQKKAEKEQSVKEESKKEQEKTVGKGEYLPEKRKYEQLCRGQGVRMSPRRQRRLLCRYYNSNRHPFYIIGPVKQEDEWDRPRIIRYHDIISEKEMEKVKELAKPRVSSTFIHIQIFI
;
A
#
# COMPACT_ATOMS: atom_id res chain seq x y z
N HIS A 1 -7.71 -21.26 26.31
CA HIS A 1 -7.78 -22.15 25.14
C HIS A 1 -7.57 -23.61 25.50
N TYR A 2 -6.43 -24.01 26.08
CA TYR A 2 -6.14 -25.41 26.45
C TYR A 2 -7.16 -26.07 27.38
N THR A 3 -7.75 -25.31 28.31
CA THR A 3 -8.70 -25.84 29.29
C THR A 3 -10.06 -26.23 28.70
N CYS A 4 -10.59 -25.43 27.77
CA CYS A 4 -11.89 -25.67 27.14
C CYS A 4 -11.83 -26.83 26.15
N HIS A 5 -10.81 -26.83 25.26
CA HIS A 5 -10.62 -27.89 24.29
C HIS A 5 -10.34 -29.25 24.96
N HIS A 6 -9.55 -29.26 26.04
CA HIS A 6 -9.28 -30.47 26.81
C HIS A 6 -10.54 -31.00 27.53
N PHE A 7 -11.38 -30.11 28.07
CA PHE A 7 -12.63 -30.50 28.71
C PHE A 7 -13.64 -31.08 27.72
N ILE A 8 -13.82 -30.46 26.56
CA ILE A 8 -14.71 -30.95 25.49
C ILE A 8 -14.21 -32.31 24.96
N PHE A 9 -12.91 -32.46 24.76
CA PHE A 9 -12.30 -33.71 24.31
C PHE A 9 -12.51 -34.86 25.31
N LEU A 10 -12.23 -34.63 26.60
CA LEU A 10 -12.47 -35.62 27.66
C LEU A 10 -13.94 -35.98 27.82
N TRP A 11 -14.84 -35.02 27.57
CA TRP A 11 -16.28 -35.26 27.59
C TRP A 11 -16.73 -36.10 26.39
N ALA A 12 -16.20 -35.82 25.19
CA ALA A 12 -16.48 -36.58 23.97
C ALA A 12 -16.02 -38.05 24.09
N GLU A 13 -14.81 -38.31 24.60
CA GLU A 13 -14.32 -39.68 24.82
C GLU A 13 -15.21 -40.47 25.81
N LYS A 14 -15.69 -39.81 26.87
CA LYS A 14 -16.64 -40.42 27.82
C LYS A 14 -18.01 -40.68 27.19
N LEU A 15 -18.44 -39.83 26.27
CA LEU A 15 -19.69 -40.00 25.54
C LEU A 15 -19.61 -41.19 24.59
N ASP A 16 -18.53 -41.32 23.83
CA ASP A 16 -18.35 -42.38 22.83
C ASP A 16 -18.34 -43.78 23.47
N ALA A 17 -17.61 -43.95 24.58
CA ALA A 17 -17.54 -45.22 25.30
C ALA A 17 -18.92 -45.69 25.84
N LEU A 18 -19.73 -44.75 26.31
CA LEU A 18 -21.06 -45.04 26.86
C LEU A 18 -22.14 -45.14 25.78
N THR A 19 -21.98 -44.43 24.66
CA THR A 19 -22.93 -44.48 23.54
C THR A 19 -22.75 -45.78 22.78
N ALA A 20 -21.52 -46.27 22.59
CA ALA A 20 -21.26 -47.56 21.96
C ALA A 20 -21.95 -48.73 22.70
N THR A 21 -21.91 -48.74 24.03
CA THR A 21 -22.57 -49.76 24.87
C THR A 21 -24.09 -49.60 24.91
N ALA A 22 -24.60 -48.36 24.97
CA ALA A 22 -26.03 -48.07 24.94
C ALA A 22 -26.68 -48.34 23.56
N THR A 23 -25.93 -48.21 22.45
CA THR A 23 -26.44 -48.46 21.09
C THR A 23 -26.48 -49.95 20.71
N GLN A 24 -25.67 -50.78 21.36
CA GLN A 24 -25.62 -52.23 21.08
C GLN A 24 -26.77 -53.00 21.76
N ASP A 25 -27.18 -52.59 22.95
CA ASP A 25 -28.34 -53.15 23.66
C ASP A 25 -29.04 -52.09 24.53
N PRO A 26 -29.97 -51.31 23.94
CA PRO A 26 -30.66 -50.24 24.66
C PRO A 26 -31.52 -50.72 25.82
N GLU A 27 -32.19 -51.88 25.67
CA GLU A 27 -33.10 -52.41 26.69
C GLU A 27 -32.34 -53.00 27.88
N GLY A 28 -31.27 -53.77 27.63
CA GLY A 28 -30.40 -54.28 28.71
C GLY A 28 -29.62 -53.16 29.41
N PHE A 29 -29.19 -52.13 28.66
CA PHE A 29 -28.50 -50.97 29.23
C PHE A 29 -29.41 -50.14 30.13
N LEU A 30 -30.64 -49.82 29.68
CA LEU A 30 -31.62 -49.05 30.44
C LEU A 30 -32.30 -49.87 31.55
N GLY A 31 -32.28 -51.20 31.46
CA GLY A 31 -32.75 -52.10 32.51
C GLY A 31 -31.94 -51.99 33.81
N HIS A 32 -30.72 -51.44 33.77
CA HIS A 32 -29.92 -51.16 34.96
C HIS A 32 -30.22 -49.74 35.50
N PRO A 33 -30.80 -49.59 36.71
CA PRO A 33 -31.25 -48.28 37.21
C PRO A 33 -30.17 -47.19 37.29
N VAL A 34 -28.91 -47.57 37.52
CA VAL A 34 -27.78 -46.62 37.53
C VAL A 34 -27.50 -46.07 36.13
N ASN A 35 -27.64 -46.89 35.09
CA ASN A 35 -27.39 -46.48 33.70
C ASN A 35 -28.51 -45.56 33.21
N ALA A 36 -29.77 -45.89 33.54
CA ALA A 36 -30.92 -45.04 33.26
C ALA A 36 -30.78 -43.65 33.92
N PHE A 37 -30.40 -43.61 35.21
CA PHE A 37 -30.14 -42.34 35.92
C PHE A 37 -28.99 -41.55 35.29
N LYS A 38 -27.86 -42.21 34.99
CA LYS A 38 -26.70 -41.58 34.36
C LYS A 38 -27.04 -40.99 32.99
N LEU A 39 -27.81 -41.70 32.16
CA LEU A 39 -28.24 -41.21 30.85
C LEU A 39 -29.14 -39.98 30.98
N MET A 40 -30.13 -40.03 31.88
CA MET A 40 -31.03 -38.88 32.12
C MET A 40 -30.29 -37.66 32.65
N LYS A 41 -29.39 -37.84 33.63
CA LYS A 41 -28.56 -36.75 34.13
C LYS A 41 -27.70 -36.15 33.01
N ARG A 42 -27.12 -36.99 32.17
CA ARG A 42 -26.26 -36.53 31.07
C ARG A 42 -27.04 -35.69 30.08
N LEU A 43 -28.16 -36.21 29.57
CA LEU A 43 -29.03 -35.52 28.59
C LEU A 43 -29.67 -34.25 29.15
N ASN A 44 -30.04 -34.24 30.42
CA ASN A 44 -30.75 -33.11 31.03
C ASN A 44 -29.82 -32.02 31.61
N THR A 45 -28.63 -32.39 32.09
CA THR A 45 -27.76 -31.46 32.84
C THR A 45 -26.39 -31.32 32.20
N GLU A 46 -25.70 -32.43 31.95
CA GLU A 46 -24.30 -32.38 31.48
C GLU A 46 -24.21 -31.84 30.04
N TRP A 47 -25.22 -32.05 29.20
CA TRP A 47 -25.30 -31.42 27.88
C TRP A 47 -25.51 -29.90 27.96
N GLY A 48 -26.29 -29.40 28.92
CA GLY A 48 -26.46 -27.96 29.13
C GLY A 48 -25.16 -27.29 29.59
N GLU A 49 -24.39 -27.95 30.46
CA GLU A 49 -23.06 -27.46 30.87
C GLU A 49 -22.06 -27.39 29.71
N VAL A 50 -22.13 -28.33 28.77
CA VAL A 50 -21.31 -28.31 27.55
C VAL A 50 -21.76 -27.21 26.60
N GLU A 51 -23.08 -27.02 26.43
CA GLU A 51 -23.64 -25.93 25.64
C GLU A 51 -23.19 -24.57 26.19
N ASP A 52 -23.30 -24.34 27.51
CA ASP A 52 -22.84 -23.11 28.17
C ASP A 52 -21.34 -22.85 27.94
N LEU A 53 -20.51 -23.91 27.97
CA LEU A 53 -19.09 -23.79 27.73
C LEU A 53 -18.77 -23.48 26.26
N VAL A 54 -19.48 -24.08 25.33
CA VAL A 54 -19.34 -23.85 23.88
C VAL A 54 -19.80 -22.45 23.50
N LEU A 55 -20.88 -21.96 24.11
CA LEU A 55 -21.43 -20.62 23.88
C LEU A 55 -20.64 -19.52 24.61
N LYS A 56 -19.70 -19.87 25.50
CA LYS A 56 -18.93 -18.90 26.25
C LYS A 56 -17.98 -18.12 25.33
N ASP A 57 -18.26 -16.83 25.18
CA ASP A 57 -17.37 -15.92 24.47
C ASP A 57 -16.07 -15.71 25.26
N MET A 58 -14.96 -16.16 24.68
CA MET A 58 -13.61 -16.01 25.23
C MET A 58 -12.89 -14.79 24.66
N SER A 59 -13.53 -14.06 23.75
CA SER A 59 -12.93 -12.93 23.03
C SER A 59 -13.08 -11.60 23.78
N ASP A 60 -13.98 -11.51 24.77
CA ASP A 60 -14.32 -10.25 25.46
C ASP A 60 -13.10 -9.44 25.95
N GLY A 61 -12.13 -10.09 26.61
CA GLY A 61 -10.91 -9.43 27.06
C GLY A 61 -10.02 -8.92 25.92
N PHE A 62 -9.96 -9.66 24.81
CA PHE A 62 -9.23 -9.24 23.60
C PHE A 62 -9.95 -8.11 22.88
N ILE A 63 -11.27 -8.23 22.65
CA ILE A 63 -12.08 -7.24 21.96
C ILE A 63 -12.11 -5.92 22.74
N SER A 64 -12.24 -5.98 24.07
CA SER A 64 -12.18 -4.80 24.92
C SER A 64 -10.84 -4.07 24.80
N ASN A 65 -9.72 -4.80 24.89
CA ASN A 65 -8.40 -4.20 24.75
C ASN A 65 -8.17 -3.65 23.33
N LEU A 66 -8.52 -4.41 22.29
CA LEU A 66 -8.42 -3.97 20.89
C LEU A 66 -9.25 -2.69 20.65
N THR A 67 -10.46 -2.62 21.20
CA THR A 67 -11.33 -1.44 21.09
C THR A 67 -10.70 -0.22 21.73
N ILE A 68 -10.07 -0.36 22.90
CA ILE A 68 -9.33 0.73 23.57
C ILE A 68 -8.12 1.15 22.74
N GLN A 69 -7.35 0.23 22.17
CA GLN A 69 -6.15 0.57 21.39
C GLN A 69 -6.49 1.18 20.02
N ARG A 70 -7.62 0.80 19.41
CA ARG A 70 -8.06 1.27 18.09
C ARG A 70 -8.21 2.80 18.02
N GLN A 71 -8.42 3.49 19.13
CA GLN A 71 -8.46 4.96 19.17
C GLN A 71 -7.12 5.63 18.80
N TYR A 72 -6.00 4.89 18.88
CA TYR A 72 -4.67 5.36 18.52
C TYR A 72 -4.19 4.80 17.18
N PHE A 73 -4.99 3.98 16.51
CA PHE A 73 -4.62 3.37 15.25
C PHE A 73 -4.84 4.35 14.09
N PRO A 74 -4.07 4.21 13.01
CA PRO A 74 -4.31 4.95 11.77
C PRO A 74 -5.71 4.69 11.22
N ASN A 75 -6.25 5.66 10.50
CA ASN A 75 -7.52 5.53 9.79
C ASN A 75 -7.31 5.40 8.26
N ASP A 76 -8.41 5.39 7.49
CA ASP A 76 -8.35 5.24 6.03
C ASP A 76 -7.64 6.42 5.33
N GLU A 77 -7.72 7.63 5.91
CA GLU A 77 -7.00 8.81 5.40
C GLU A 77 -5.49 8.67 5.59
N ASP A 78 -5.07 8.11 6.73
CA ASP A 78 -3.67 7.80 7.01
C ASP A 78 -3.15 6.75 6.01
N GLN A 79 -3.88 5.66 5.79
CA GLN A 79 -3.50 4.64 4.79
C GLN A 79 -3.36 5.25 3.39
N THR A 80 -4.32 6.08 2.98
CA THR A 80 -4.27 6.78 1.70
C THR A 80 -3.10 7.76 1.63
N GLY A 81 -2.81 8.46 2.74
CA GLY A 81 -1.68 9.38 2.86
C GLY A 81 -0.33 8.67 2.74
N ALA A 82 -0.19 7.48 3.34
CA ALA A 82 1.01 6.64 3.23
C ALA A 82 1.21 6.17 1.78
N ALA A 83 0.15 5.69 1.13
CA ALA A 83 0.18 5.29 -0.27
C ALA A 83 0.64 6.44 -1.19
N LYS A 84 0.05 7.63 -1.03
CA LYS A 84 0.44 8.82 -1.80
C LYS A 84 1.90 9.22 -1.54
N ALA A 85 2.38 9.10 -0.30
CA ALA A 85 3.77 9.36 0.03
C ALA A 85 4.72 8.38 -0.67
N LEU A 86 4.35 7.09 -0.73
CA LEU A 86 5.11 6.07 -1.43
C LEU A 86 5.16 6.32 -2.95
N LEU A 87 4.01 6.62 -3.58
CA LEU A 87 3.95 6.97 -5.01
C LEU A 87 4.79 8.22 -5.32
N ARG A 88 4.77 9.22 -4.43
CA ARG A 88 5.62 10.41 -4.56
C ARG A 88 7.11 10.05 -4.51
N LEU A 89 7.52 9.13 -3.63
CA LEU A 89 8.91 8.67 -3.57
C LEU A 89 9.29 7.91 -4.83
N GLN A 90 8.39 7.06 -5.33
CA GLN A 90 8.56 6.33 -6.59
C GLN A 90 8.86 7.29 -7.75
N ASP A 91 8.03 8.32 -7.93
CA ASP A 91 8.24 9.40 -8.90
C ASP A 91 9.57 10.13 -8.65
N THR A 92 9.77 10.62 -7.42
CA THR A 92 10.89 11.49 -7.06
C THR A 92 12.22 10.81 -7.28
N TYR A 93 12.31 9.51 -7.06
CA TYR A 93 13.56 8.74 -7.17
C TYR A 93 13.61 7.78 -8.38
N GLN A 94 12.58 7.75 -9.23
CA GLN A 94 12.48 6.81 -10.36
C GLN A 94 12.66 5.36 -9.91
N LEU A 95 11.97 5.00 -8.83
CA LEU A 95 12.04 3.64 -8.29
C LEU A 95 11.18 2.70 -9.12
N ASP A 96 11.73 1.53 -9.41
CA ASP A 96 11.00 0.47 -10.07
C ASP A 96 10.03 -0.22 -9.09
N THR A 97 8.83 -0.58 -9.57
CA THR A 97 7.82 -1.24 -8.72
C THR A 97 8.33 -2.54 -8.15
N GLN A 98 9.15 -3.29 -8.90
CA GLN A 98 9.72 -4.55 -8.43
C GLN A 98 10.67 -4.36 -7.25
N ILE A 99 11.46 -3.28 -7.24
CA ILE A 99 12.38 -2.96 -6.13
C ILE A 99 11.58 -2.58 -4.87
N ILE A 100 10.51 -1.81 -5.04
CA ILE A 100 9.63 -1.45 -3.93
C ILE A 100 8.90 -2.70 -3.40
N SER A 101 8.34 -3.52 -4.29
CA SER A 101 7.55 -4.70 -3.91
C SER A 101 8.40 -5.81 -3.30
N SER A 102 9.66 -5.98 -3.71
CA SER A 102 10.57 -6.95 -3.09
C SER A 102 11.17 -6.44 -1.76
N GLY A 103 11.02 -5.15 -1.46
CA GLY A 103 11.62 -4.52 -0.30
C GLY A 103 13.14 -4.31 -0.42
N ASP A 104 13.73 -4.47 -1.60
CA ASP A 104 15.17 -4.32 -1.84
C ASP A 104 15.60 -2.85 -2.03
N LEU A 105 15.07 -1.96 -1.19
CA LEU A 105 15.43 -0.54 -1.21
C LEU A 105 16.86 -0.33 -0.67
N PRO A 106 17.73 0.39 -1.39
CA PRO A 106 19.12 0.61 -0.96
C PRO A 106 19.21 1.29 0.40
N GLY A 107 20.12 0.82 1.26
CA GLY A 107 20.45 1.47 2.53
C GLY A 107 19.54 1.12 3.71
N LEU A 108 18.50 0.31 3.50
CA LEU A 108 17.60 -0.12 4.57
C LEU A 108 17.95 -1.53 5.08
N PRO A 109 18.11 -1.73 6.41
CA PRO A 109 18.43 -3.03 6.99
C PRO A 109 17.22 -3.97 7.06
N PHE A 110 16.01 -3.43 7.01
CA PHE A 110 14.76 -4.18 7.11
C PHE A 110 14.09 -4.28 5.74
N LYS A 111 13.82 -5.51 5.30
CA LYS A 111 13.09 -5.80 4.06
C LYS A 111 11.68 -6.22 4.40
N SER A 112 10.71 -5.58 3.75
CA SER A 112 9.30 -5.99 3.76
C SER A 112 8.87 -6.18 2.31
N THR A 113 8.28 -7.32 2.01
CA THR A 113 7.73 -7.61 0.68
C THR A 113 6.27 -7.17 0.62
N MET A 114 5.84 -6.70 -0.54
CA MET A 114 4.45 -6.37 -0.82
C MET A 114 3.76 -7.56 -1.48
N THR A 115 2.56 -7.89 -1.01
CA THR A 115 1.71 -8.93 -1.59
C THR A 115 1.00 -8.43 -2.86
N VAL A 116 0.35 -9.34 -3.59
CA VAL A 116 -0.58 -9.00 -4.68
C VAL A 116 -1.64 -8.00 -4.21
N GLU A 117 -2.17 -8.18 -2.98
CA GLU A 117 -3.23 -7.33 -2.42
C GLU A 117 -2.70 -5.91 -2.19
N ASP A 118 -1.51 -5.77 -1.61
CA ASP A 118 -0.89 -4.47 -1.39
C ASP A 118 -0.62 -3.72 -2.71
N CYS A 119 -0.11 -4.42 -3.73
CA CYS A 119 0.13 -3.85 -5.05
C CYS A 119 -1.19 -3.41 -5.72
N PHE A 120 -2.24 -4.23 -5.60
CA PHE A 120 -3.57 -3.92 -6.13
C PHE A 120 -4.21 -2.72 -5.42
N GLU A 121 -4.10 -2.64 -4.09
CA GLU A 121 -4.59 -1.50 -3.31
C GLU A 121 -3.89 -0.19 -3.69
N LEU A 122 -2.56 -0.19 -3.80
CA LEU A 122 -1.81 0.98 -4.29
C LEU A 122 -2.27 1.41 -5.68
N GLY A 123 -2.44 0.46 -6.60
CA GLY A 123 -2.94 0.73 -7.94
C GLY A 123 -4.34 1.34 -7.94
N LYS A 124 -5.22 0.89 -7.05
CA LYS A 124 -6.58 1.46 -6.87
C LYS A 124 -6.57 2.86 -6.30
N ILE A 125 -5.71 3.13 -5.32
CA ILE A 125 -5.54 4.48 -4.76
C ILE A 125 -5.07 5.44 -5.87
N ALA A 126 -4.06 5.05 -6.66
CA ALA A 126 -3.63 5.81 -7.83
C ALA A 126 -4.77 6.02 -8.85
N TYR A 127 -5.58 4.99 -9.10
CA TYR A 127 -6.69 5.04 -10.04
C TYR A 127 -7.76 6.05 -9.62
N SER A 128 -8.10 6.10 -8.33
CA SER A 128 -9.07 7.07 -7.79
C SER A 128 -8.66 8.53 -7.95
N GLU A 129 -7.35 8.78 -8.07
CA GLU A 129 -6.77 10.11 -8.31
C GLU A 129 -6.54 10.39 -9.80
N ALA A 130 -7.04 9.53 -10.69
CA ALA A 130 -6.81 9.56 -12.13
C ALA A 130 -5.32 9.49 -12.54
N ASP A 131 -4.47 8.95 -11.67
CA ASP A 131 -3.06 8.67 -11.97
C ASP A 131 -2.94 7.31 -12.67
N TYR A 132 -3.35 7.28 -13.93
CA TYR A 132 -3.37 6.06 -14.73
C TYR A 132 -1.98 5.48 -14.98
N TYR A 133 -0.94 6.31 -14.93
CA TYR A 133 0.45 5.87 -15.07
C TYR A 133 0.86 4.98 -13.90
N HIS A 134 0.65 5.44 -12.66
CA HIS A 134 0.95 4.62 -11.49
C HIS A 134 -0.01 3.43 -11.35
N THR A 135 -1.29 3.59 -11.74
CA THR A 135 -2.20 2.43 -11.80
C THR A 135 -1.64 1.34 -12.72
N GLU A 136 -1.18 1.68 -13.92
CA GLU A 136 -0.62 0.69 -14.83
C GLU A 136 0.57 -0.04 -14.20
N LEU A 137 1.52 0.69 -13.61
CA LEU A 137 2.71 0.11 -13.00
C LEU A 137 2.36 -0.88 -11.88
N TRP A 138 1.49 -0.48 -10.96
CA TRP A 138 1.13 -1.29 -9.80
C TRP A 138 0.20 -2.46 -10.15
N MET A 139 -0.73 -2.27 -11.09
CA MET A 139 -1.56 -3.37 -11.61
C MET A 139 -0.74 -4.38 -12.41
N ALA A 140 0.27 -3.93 -13.17
CA ALA A 140 1.19 -4.83 -13.86
C ALA A 140 2.06 -5.62 -12.87
N GLN A 141 2.50 -4.99 -11.78
CA GLN A 141 3.25 -5.67 -10.71
C GLN A 141 2.38 -6.73 -10.00
N ALA A 142 1.13 -6.39 -9.65
CA ALA A 142 0.18 -7.34 -9.06
C ALA A 142 -0.11 -8.51 -10.01
N LEU A 143 -0.32 -8.23 -11.31
CA LEU A 143 -0.54 -9.25 -12.32
C LEU A 143 0.68 -10.18 -12.48
N LYS A 144 1.88 -9.63 -12.40
CA LYS A 144 3.13 -10.42 -12.44
C LYS A 144 3.23 -11.37 -11.25
N GLN A 145 2.92 -10.92 -10.04
CA GLN A 145 2.91 -11.77 -8.84
C GLN A 145 1.85 -12.88 -8.93
N LEU A 146 0.65 -12.57 -9.45
CA LEU A 146 -0.37 -13.58 -9.75
C LEU A 146 0.10 -14.62 -10.78
N ASP A 147 0.79 -14.16 -11.83
CA ASP A 147 1.34 -15.04 -12.88
C ASP A 147 2.47 -15.93 -12.36
N GLU A 148 3.20 -15.48 -11.33
CA GLU A 148 4.22 -16.25 -10.60
C GLU A 148 3.60 -17.27 -9.61
N GLY A 149 2.29 -17.25 -9.41
CA GLY A 149 1.54 -18.22 -8.62
C GLY A 149 1.33 -17.85 -7.15
N GLU A 150 1.44 -16.57 -6.79
CA GLU A 150 1.12 -16.08 -5.44
C GLU A 150 -0.39 -16.24 -5.15
N GLU A 151 -0.73 -16.90 -4.04
CA GLU A 151 -2.13 -17.03 -3.60
C GLU A 151 -2.64 -15.69 -3.07
N SER A 152 -3.76 -15.22 -3.60
CA SER A 152 -4.38 -13.94 -3.22
C SER A 152 -5.89 -14.01 -3.35
N SER A 153 -6.61 -13.18 -2.58
CA SER A 153 -8.05 -12.99 -2.74
C SER A 153 -8.41 -12.15 -3.98
N VAL A 154 -7.43 -11.46 -4.57
CA VAL A 154 -7.63 -10.59 -5.74
C VAL A 154 -7.68 -11.42 -7.02
N GLU A 155 -8.80 -11.35 -7.74
CA GLU A 155 -8.98 -12.07 -8.99
C GLU A 155 -8.20 -11.41 -10.15
N THR A 156 -7.54 -12.21 -10.97
CA THR A 156 -6.80 -11.75 -12.16
C THR A 156 -7.67 -10.92 -13.12
N VAL A 157 -8.96 -11.26 -13.24
CA VAL A 157 -9.94 -10.52 -14.06
C VAL A 157 -10.07 -9.07 -13.59
N THR A 158 -10.14 -8.85 -12.27
CA THR A 158 -10.28 -7.51 -11.69
C THR A 158 -9.03 -6.66 -11.95
N VAL A 159 -7.83 -7.23 -11.79
CA VAL A 159 -6.56 -6.54 -12.09
C VAL A 159 -6.49 -6.16 -13.56
N LEU A 160 -6.81 -7.09 -14.47
CA LEU A 160 -6.79 -6.86 -15.90
C LEU A 160 -7.78 -5.78 -16.35
N ASP A 161 -8.92 -5.64 -15.67
CA ASP A 161 -9.91 -4.61 -16.00
C ASP A 161 -9.36 -3.20 -15.71
N TYR A 162 -8.86 -2.96 -14.50
CA TYR A 162 -8.18 -1.69 -14.15
C TYR A 162 -6.98 -1.41 -15.05
N LEU A 163 -6.17 -2.44 -15.33
CA LEU A 163 -5.00 -2.33 -16.20
C LEU A 163 -5.41 -1.96 -17.64
N SER A 164 -6.42 -2.61 -18.21
CA SER A 164 -6.87 -2.32 -19.57
C SER A 164 -7.40 -0.90 -19.73
N TYR A 165 -8.14 -0.39 -18.73
CA TYR A 165 -8.66 0.97 -18.76
C TYR A 165 -7.55 2.02 -18.55
N SER A 166 -6.64 1.81 -17.61
CA SER A 166 -5.53 2.75 -17.34
C SER A 166 -4.59 2.89 -18.54
N VAL A 167 -4.27 1.78 -19.21
CA VAL A 167 -3.48 1.76 -20.45
C VAL A 167 -4.24 2.45 -21.59
N TYR A 168 -5.56 2.26 -21.69
CA TYR A 168 -6.40 2.97 -22.66
C TYR A 168 -6.40 4.50 -22.43
N GLN A 169 -6.53 4.95 -21.18
CA GLN A 169 -6.52 6.38 -20.84
C GLN A 169 -5.19 7.07 -21.18
N GLN A 170 -4.08 6.31 -21.16
CA GLN A 170 -2.78 6.78 -21.59
C GLN A 170 -2.61 6.81 -23.12
N GLY A 171 -3.59 6.30 -23.88
CA GLY A 171 -3.61 6.32 -25.34
C GLY A 171 -3.00 5.09 -26.01
N GLU A 172 -2.58 4.08 -25.24
CA GLU A 172 -1.96 2.86 -25.76
C GLU A 172 -2.99 1.78 -26.11
N LEU A 173 -3.77 2.06 -27.15
CA LEU A 173 -4.96 1.28 -27.51
C LEU A 173 -4.66 -0.20 -27.84
N GLU A 174 -3.54 -0.50 -28.50
CA GLU A 174 -3.18 -1.87 -28.85
C GLU A 174 -2.86 -2.73 -27.61
N ARG A 175 -2.19 -2.14 -26.61
CA ARG A 175 -1.91 -2.83 -25.33
C ARG A 175 -3.19 -3.00 -24.52
N ALA A 176 -4.04 -1.98 -24.44
CA ALA A 176 -5.33 -2.07 -23.77
C ALA A 176 -6.16 -3.22 -24.34
N LEU A 177 -6.21 -3.36 -25.67
CA LEU A 177 -6.92 -4.43 -26.36
C LEU A 177 -6.32 -5.81 -26.05
N ASN A 178 -4.99 -5.94 -25.96
CA ASN A 178 -4.35 -7.18 -25.56
C ASN A 178 -4.72 -7.59 -24.12
N HIS A 179 -4.74 -6.64 -23.18
CA HIS A 179 -5.20 -6.89 -21.81
C HIS A 179 -6.67 -7.29 -21.77
N THR A 180 -7.54 -6.65 -22.56
CA THR A 180 -8.96 -7.02 -22.66
C THR A 180 -9.15 -8.42 -23.25
N LYS A 181 -8.37 -8.81 -24.26
CA LYS A 181 -8.39 -10.18 -24.81
C LYS A 181 -7.94 -11.22 -23.77
N ARG A 182 -6.89 -10.90 -23.01
CA ARG A 182 -6.43 -11.75 -21.91
C ARG A 182 -7.52 -11.89 -20.84
N LEU A 183 -8.19 -10.80 -20.49
CA LEU A 183 -9.32 -10.83 -19.56
C LEU A 183 -10.42 -11.78 -20.05
N LEU A 184 -10.84 -11.65 -21.32
CA LEU A 184 -11.88 -12.51 -21.91
C LEU A 184 -11.46 -13.98 -22.10
N SER A 185 -10.15 -14.28 -22.07
CA SER A 185 -9.67 -15.66 -22.05
C SER A 185 -9.86 -16.34 -20.69
N VAL A 186 -9.91 -15.54 -19.61
CA VAL A 186 -10.15 -16.01 -18.24
C VAL A 186 -11.64 -16.01 -17.94
N ASP A 187 -12.34 -14.91 -18.27
CA ASP A 187 -13.80 -14.78 -18.12
C ASP A 187 -14.44 -14.33 -19.45
N PRO A 188 -14.91 -15.29 -20.27
CA PRO A 188 -15.56 -15.00 -21.55
C PRO A 188 -16.88 -14.23 -21.44
N GLU A 189 -17.56 -14.27 -20.29
CA GLU A 189 -18.87 -13.65 -20.09
C GLU A 189 -18.78 -12.24 -19.48
N HIS A 190 -17.57 -11.73 -19.26
CA HIS A 190 -17.34 -10.42 -18.65
C HIS A 190 -17.93 -9.28 -19.50
N GLN A 191 -19.10 -8.77 -19.07
CA GLN A 191 -19.91 -7.82 -19.84
C GLN A 191 -19.15 -6.55 -20.25
N ARG A 192 -18.36 -5.98 -19.34
CA ARG A 192 -17.58 -4.76 -19.58
C ARG A 192 -16.46 -4.99 -20.59
N ALA A 193 -15.80 -6.15 -20.51
CA ALA A 193 -14.68 -6.46 -21.40
C ALA A 193 -15.17 -6.74 -22.83
N LEU A 194 -16.33 -7.39 -23.00
CA LEU A 194 -16.96 -7.57 -24.30
C LEU A 194 -17.32 -6.23 -24.96
N GLY A 195 -17.80 -5.25 -24.16
CA GLY A 195 -18.04 -3.88 -24.61
C GLY A 195 -16.75 -3.16 -25.00
N ASN A 196 -15.74 -3.21 -24.12
CA ASN A 196 -14.44 -2.57 -24.32
C ASN A 196 -13.72 -3.13 -25.56
N LEU A 197 -13.79 -4.44 -25.81
CA LEU A 197 -13.18 -5.08 -26.98
C LEU A 197 -13.70 -4.45 -28.29
N LYS A 198 -15.02 -4.40 -28.46
CA LYS A 198 -15.65 -3.80 -29.65
C LYS A 198 -15.30 -2.33 -29.79
N TYR A 199 -15.28 -1.60 -28.67
CA TYR A 199 -14.97 -0.18 -28.65
C TYR A 199 -13.51 0.08 -29.04
N PHE A 200 -12.55 -0.65 -28.45
CA PHE A 200 -11.12 -0.49 -28.75
C PHE A 200 -10.80 -0.89 -30.19
N GLU A 201 -11.39 -1.97 -30.71
CA GLU A 201 -11.24 -2.36 -32.12
C GLU A 201 -11.75 -1.28 -33.08
N TYR A 202 -12.90 -0.69 -32.77
CA TYR A 202 -13.45 0.42 -33.55
C TYR A 202 -12.53 1.66 -33.54
N GLN A 203 -12.06 2.08 -32.36
CA GLN A 203 -11.14 3.21 -32.24
C GLN A 203 -9.83 2.97 -33.01
N LEU A 204 -9.30 1.74 -32.95
CA LEU A 204 -8.04 1.39 -33.62
C LEU A 204 -8.21 1.39 -35.14
N ALA A 205 -9.33 0.87 -35.63
CA ALA A 205 -9.65 0.93 -37.06
C ALA A 205 -9.82 2.37 -37.55
N LYS A 206 -10.42 3.25 -36.73
CA LYS A 206 -10.56 4.67 -37.04
C LYS A 206 -9.20 5.38 -37.10
N GLN A 207 -8.32 5.14 -36.13
CA GLN A 207 -6.94 5.67 -36.12
C GLN A 207 -6.17 5.23 -37.37
N LYS A 208 -6.19 3.92 -37.70
CA LYS A 208 -5.50 3.37 -38.88
C LYS A 208 -6.04 3.93 -40.20
N LYS A 209 -7.33 4.28 -40.28
CA LYS A 209 -7.91 4.97 -41.45
C LYS A 209 -7.42 6.42 -41.53
N ALA A 210 -7.45 7.16 -40.43
CA ALA A 210 -6.94 8.53 -40.39
C ALA A 210 -5.45 8.62 -40.74
N GLU A 211 -4.63 7.69 -40.26
CA GLU A 211 -3.20 7.61 -40.60
C GLU A 211 -2.97 7.29 -42.08
N LYS A 212 -3.81 6.45 -42.70
CA LYS A 212 -3.78 6.15 -44.14
C LYS A 212 -4.26 7.31 -45.02
N GLU A 213 -5.16 8.15 -44.50
CA GLU A 213 -5.61 9.37 -45.18
C GLU A 213 -4.59 10.51 -45.04
N GLN A 214 -3.87 10.57 -43.92
CA GLN A 214 -2.75 11.49 -43.68
C GLN A 214 -1.47 11.09 -44.43
N SER A 215 -1.21 9.81 -44.71
CA SER A 215 -0.04 9.40 -45.49
C SER A 215 -0.08 9.79 -46.97
N VAL A 216 -1.18 10.37 -47.46
CA VAL A 216 -1.31 10.95 -48.82
C VAL A 216 -0.98 12.46 -48.84
N LYS A 217 -0.81 13.11 -47.68
CA LYS A 217 -0.40 14.52 -47.58
C LYS A 217 0.67 14.70 -46.49
N GLU A 218 1.88 15.03 -46.95
CA GLU A 218 3.03 15.55 -46.18
C GLU A 218 4.15 14.56 -45.84
N GLU A 219 4.98 14.29 -46.86
CA GLU A 219 6.44 14.41 -46.69
C GLU A 219 6.78 15.89 -46.40
N SER A 220 6.63 16.35 -45.16
CA SER A 220 7.38 17.48 -44.58
C SER A 220 6.79 17.90 -43.23
N LYS A 221 7.24 17.22 -42.17
CA LYS A 221 7.56 17.76 -40.83
C LYS A 221 7.64 16.59 -39.85
N LYS A 222 8.82 15.96 -39.82
CA LYS A 222 9.23 15.18 -38.66
C LYS A 222 9.63 16.14 -37.54
N GLU A 223 9.35 15.69 -36.32
CA GLU A 223 9.72 16.27 -35.03
C GLU A 223 8.88 17.45 -34.54
N GLN A 224 7.66 17.14 -34.09
CA GLN A 224 7.23 17.62 -32.77
C GLN A 224 6.67 16.43 -31.98
N GLU A 225 7.20 16.30 -30.77
CA GLU A 225 7.06 15.20 -29.84
C GLU A 225 5.61 14.85 -29.54
N LYS A 226 5.26 13.57 -29.70
CA LYS A 226 4.09 12.98 -29.02
C LYS A 226 4.40 12.92 -27.52
N THR A 227 4.08 13.97 -26.78
CA THR A 227 3.76 13.86 -25.35
C THR A 227 2.25 13.98 -25.19
N VAL A 228 1.55 12.94 -25.64
CA VAL A 228 0.14 12.74 -25.32
C VAL A 228 0.11 12.00 -23.98
N GLY A 229 -0.58 12.56 -22.99
CA GLY A 229 -0.97 11.82 -21.78
C GLY A 229 -0.11 11.96 -20.52
N LYS A 230 0.62 13.06 -20.32
CA LYS A 230 1.07 13.43 -18.96
C LYS A 230 0.36 14.72 -18.58
N GLY A 231 -0.65 14.62 -17.70
CA GLY A 231 -1.29 15.79 -17.09
C GLY A 231 -0.22 16.79 -16.68
N GLU A 232 -0.43 18.07 -17.00
CA GLU A 232 0.55 19.17 -17.00
C GLU A 232 1.65 19.00 -15.95
N TYR A 233 2.69 18.26 -16.33
CA TYR A 233 3.76 17.95 -15.40
C TYR A 233 4.65 19.20 -15.36
N LEU A 234 4.38 20.05 -14.37
CA LEU A 234 5.02 21.36 -14.24
C LEU A 234 6.55 21.23 -14.41
N PRO A 235 7.17 22.04 -15.29
CA PRO A 235 8.63 22.02 -15.49
C PRO A 235 9.43 22.19 -14.18
N GLU A 236 8.85 22.89 -13.21
CA GLU A 236 9.40 23.09 -11.86
C GLU A 236 9.46 21.79 -11.06
N LYS A 237 8.42 20.94 -11.14
CA LYS A 237 8.39 19.63 -10.48
C LYS A 237 9.53 18.73 -11.00
N ARG A 238 9.78 18.72 -12.32
CA ARG A 238 10.90 17.94 -12.90
C ARG A 238 12.26 18.38 -12.37
N LYS A 239 12.47 19.70 -12.26
CA LYS A 239 13.72 20.26 -11.71
C LYS A 239 13.88 19.89 -10.24
N TYR A 240 12.80 19.97 -9.46
CA TYR A 240 12.79 19.55 -8.06
C TYR A 240 13.20 18.08 -7.90
N GLU A 241 12.61 17.17 -8.66
CA GLU A 241 12.95 15.74 -8.57
C GLU A 241 14.40 15.45 -9.00
N GLN A 242 14.89 16.11 -10.05
CA GLN A 242 16.29 16.02 -10.45
C GLN A 242 17.24 16.49 -9.35
N LEU A 243 16.87 17.54 -8.60
CA LEU A 243 17.65 18.00 -7.45
C LEU A 243 17.65 16.96 -6.33
N CYS A 244 16.51 16.33 -6.03
CA CYS A 244 16.42 15.24 -5.04
C CYS A 244 17.32 14.05 -5.42
N ARG A 245 17.49 13.76 -6.71
CA ARG A 245 18.41 12.71 -7.22
C ARG A 245 19.88 13.14 -7.32
N GLY A 246 20.21 14.39 -6.98
CA GLY A 246 21.56 14.94 -7.15
C GLY A 246 22.00 15.15 -8.62
N GLN A 247 21.03 15.16 -9.54
CA GLN A 247 21.19 15.39 -10.99
C GLN A 247 21.07 16.87 -11.38
N GLY A 248 20.73 17.75 -10.43
CA GLY A 248 20.57 19.18 -10.68
C GLY A 248 21.87 19.95 -10.89
N VAL A 249 21.75 21.28 -10.91
CA VAL A 249 22.89 22.19 -11.08
C VAL A 249 23.95 21.90 -10.02
N ARG A 250 25.17 21.56 -10.45
CA ARG A 250 26.32 21.41 -9.55
C ARG A 250 27.12 22.70 -9.54
N MET A 251 27.60 23.10 -8.37
CA MET A 251 28.51 24.23 -8.28
C MET A 251 29.82 23.91 -8.99
N SER A 252 30.32 24.88 -9.77
CA SER A 252 31.69 24.79 -10.27
C SER A 252 32.68 24.77 -9.09
N PRO A 253 33.83 24.08 -9.20
CA PRO A 253 34.86 24.09 -8.14
C PRO A 253 35.30 25.50 -7.73
N ARG A 254 35.25 26.47 -8.66
CA ARG A 254 35.56 27.89 -8.38
C ARG A 254 34.56 28.54 -7.43
N ARG A 255 33.27 28.23 -7.56
CA ARG A 255 32.20 28.74 -6.69
C ARG A 255 32.21 28.04 -5.34
N GLN A 256 32.39 26.72 -5.34
CA GLN A 256 32.44 25.92 -4.11
C GLN A 256 33.57 26.38 -3.16
N ARG A 257 34.74 26.76 -3.70
CA ARG A 257 35.85 27.34 -2.90
C ARG A 257 35.51 28.67 -2.20
N ARG A 258 34.43 29.35 -2.58
CA ARG A 258 33.98 30.60 -1.94
C ARG A 258 33.01 30.36 -0.79
N LEU A 259 32.50 29.14 -0.64
CA LEU A 259 31.66 28.75 0.48
C LEU A 259 32.54 28.64 1.73
N LEU A 260 32.02 29.14 2.85
CA LEU A 260 32.76 29.30 4.08
C LEU A 260 31.89 28.88 5.26
N CYS A 261 32.53 28.20 6.22
CA CYS A 261 31.98 28.01 7.55
C CYS A 261 32.55 29.10 8.47
N ARG A 262 31.68 29.75 9.24
CA ARG A 262 32.08 30.84 10.14
C ARG A 262 31.22 30.90 11.39
N TYR A 263 31.79 31.51 12.42
CA TYR A 263 31.06 31.92 13.62
C TYR A 263 30.39 33.27 13.37
N TYR A 264 29.07 33.31 13.43
CA TYR A 264 28.26 34.49 13.16
C TYR A 264 27.66 35.03 14.47
N ASN A 265 27.93 36.30 14.74
CA ASN A 265 27.50 36.97 15.97
C ASN A 265 26.28 37.89 15.78
N SER A 266 25.50 37.69 14.70
CA SER A 266 24.31 38.48 14.36
C SER A 266 24.52 39.99 14.49
N ASN A 267 25.54 40.52 13.81
CA ASN A 267 25.90 41.94 13.86
C ASN A 267 26.07 42.48 15.30
N ARG A 268 26.78 41.72 16.15
CA ARG A 268 27.04 42.04 17.57
C ARG A 268 25.79 41.98 18.47
N HIS A 269 24.88 41.06 18.21
CA HIS A 269 23.82 40.75 19.16
C HIS A 269 24.44 40.21 20.46
N PRO A 270 24.13 40.79 21.65
CA PRO A 270 24.85 40.48 22.89
C PRO A 270 24.98 38.99 23.21
N PHE A 271 23.91 38.22 22.93
CA PHE A 271 23.88 36.77 23.14
C PHE A 271 24.88 36.01 22.26
N TYR A 272 25.01 36.41 20.98
CA TYR A 272 25.86 35.74 20.00
C TYR A 272 27.29 36.30 19.95
N ILE A 273 27.61 37.30 20.78
CA ILE A 273 28.99 37.71 21.03
C ILE A 273 29.70 36.66 21.91
N ILE A 274 29.00 36.18 22.94
CA ILE A 274 29.54 35.20 23.90
C ILE A 274 29.48 33.79 23.31
N GLY A 275 28.38 33.45 22.63
CA GLY A 275 28.21 32.17 21.93
C GLY A 275 27.82 32.38 20.46
N PRO A 276 28.78 32.61 19.55
CA PRO A 276 28.49 32.79 18.13
C PRO A 276 27.85 31.56 17.49
N VAL A 277 26.92 31.78 16.56
CA VAL A 277 26.25 30.68 15.86
C VAL A 277 27.17 30.11 14.79
N LYS A 278 27.23 28.78 14.69
CA LYS A 278 27.91 28.09 13.61
C LYS A 278 27.11 28.26 12.32
N GLN A 279 27.68 28.94 11.34
CA GLN A 279 27.06 29.23 10.05
C GLN A 279 27.86 28.57 8.93
N GLU A 280 27.19 27.88 8.02
CA GLU A 280 27.75 27.28 6.81
C GLU A 280 27.03 27.85 5.58
N ASP A 281 27.77 28.39 4.62
CA ASP A 281 27.21 28.76 3.32
C ASP A 281 27.08 27.49 2.46
N GLU A 282 25.86 27.00 2.20
CA GLU A 282 25.61 25.79 1.39
C GLU A 282 25.52 26.10 -0.11
N TRP A 283 25.08 27.31 -0.46
CA TRP A 283 24.96 27.75 -1.85
C TRP A 283 25.20 29.25 -1.97
N ASP A 284 25.86 29.70 -3.03
CA ASP A 284 26.23 31.10 -3.21
C ASP A 284 25.14 31.96 -3.87
N ARG A 285 24.36 31.42 -4.83
CA ARG A 285 23.24 32.13 -5.50
C ARG A 285 22.10 31.21 -5.99
N PRO A 286 20.87 31.31 -5.44
CA PRO A 286 20.47 32.15 -4.31
C PRO A 286 21.25 31.75 -3.05
N ARG A 287 21.57 32.69 -2.16
CA ARG A 287 22.42 32.39 -1.01
C ARG A 287 21.66 31.50 -0.03
N ILE A 288 22.11 30.25 0.14
CA ILE A 288 21.55 29.27 1.09
C ILE A 288 22.55 29.08 2.21
N ILE A 289 22.06 29.18 3.45
CA ILE A 289 22.87 29.18 4.66
C ILE A 289 22.26 28.16 5.61
N ARG A 290 23.11 27.28 6.15
CA ARG A 290 22.75 26.37 7.24
C ARG A 290 23.33 26.87 8.55
N TYR A 291 22.49 26.90 9.57
CA TYR A 291 22.92 27.14 10.94
C TYR A 291 22.98 25.81 11.69
N HIS A 292 24.10 25.55 12.34
CA HIS A 292 24.30 24.34 13.14
C HIS A 292 24.13 24.64 14.61
N ASP A 293 23.54 23.69 15.34
CA ASP A 293 23.36 23.70 16.80
C ASP A 293 22.66 24.97 17.34
N ILE A 294 21.79 25.59 16.55
CA ILE A 294 21.10 26.83 16.95
C ILE A 294 19.89 26.58 17.86
N ILE A 295 19.31 25.37 17.80
CA ILE A 295 18.14 24.95 18.59
C ILE A 295 18.58 23.78 19.46
N SER A 296 18.28 23.85 20.76
CA SER A 296 18.55 22.77 21.71
C SER A 296 17.59 21.59 21.53
N GLU A 297 17.96 20.40 22.02
CA GLU A 297 17.08 19.22 21.98
C GLU A 297 15.72 19.46 22.63
N LYS A 298 15.67 20.21 23.74
CA LYS A 298 14.42 20.55 24.43
C LYS A 298 13.51 21.43 23.58
N GLU A 299 14.09 22.41 22.89
CA GLU A 299 13.35 23.27 21.96
C GLU A 299 12.89 22.48 20.74
N MET A 300 13.73 21.58 20.21
CA MET A 300 13.32 20.67 19.12
C MET A 300 12.13 19.81 19.52
N GLU A 301 12.16 19.19 20.71
CA GLU A 301 11.03 18.41 21.23
C GLU A 301 9.79 19.26 21.44
N LYS A 302 9.95 20.50 21.92
CA LYS A 302 8.80 21.40 22.07
C LYS A 302 8.19 21.80 20.74
N VAL A 303 9.01 22.07 19.72
CA VAL A 303 8.54 22.35 18.36
C VAL A 303 7.81 21.12 17.79
N LYS A 304 8.32 19.90 17.98
CA LYS A 304 7.63 18.67 17.59
C LYS A 304 6.28 18.54 18.29
N GLU A 305 6.21 18.76 19.60
CA GLU A 305 4.98 18.70 20.39
C GLU A 305 3.91 19.68 19.87
N LEU A 306 4.32 20.93 19.58
CA LEU A 306 3.43 21.96 19.04
C LEU A 306 3.00 21.67 17.59
N ALA A 307 3.84 20.99 16.81
CA ALA A 307 3.56 20.66 15.42
C ALA A 307 2.68 19.41 15.26
N LYS A 308 2.81 18.39 16.12
CA LYS A 308 2.02 17.14 16.09
C LYS A 308 0.53 17.32 15.78
N PRO A 309 -0.23 18.19 16.49
CA PRO A 309 -1.67 18.36 16.24
C PRO A 309 -1.99 19.06 14.89
N ARG A 310 -1.01 19.65 14.21
CA ARG A 310 -1.17 20.31 12.91
C ARG A 310 -0.69 19.46 11.73
N VAL A 311 0.10 18.42 11.99
CA VAL A 311 0.66 17.53 10.97
C VAL A 311 -0.31 16.38 10.63
N SER A 312 -1.31 16.12 11.48
CA SER A 312 -2.33 15.07 11.30
C SER A 312 -3.21 15.20 10.05
N SER A 313 -3.05 16.24 9.24
CA SER A 313 -3.80 16.44 7.99
C SER A 313 -2.89 16.55 6.76
N THR A 314 -1.57 16.53 6.94
CA THR A 314 -0.63 16.75 5.83
C THR A 314 0.56 15.80 5.96
N PHE A 315 0.49 14.71 5.21
CA PHE A 315 1.60 13.80 4.89
C PHE A 315 2.17 13.02 6.08
N ILE A 316 1.92 11.71 6.09
CA ILE A 316 2.76 10.75 6.81
C ILE A 316 4.18 10.94 6.28
N HIS A 317 5.03 11.57 7.09
CA HIS A 317 6.45 11.64 6.86
C HIS A 317 7.01 10.24 7.10
N ILE A 318 7.07 9.43 6.05
CA ILE A 318 7.99 8.31 6.01
C ILE A 318 9.39 8.95 6.03
N GLN A 319 10.00 9.02 7.22
CA GLN A 319 11.40 9.41 7.38
C GLN A 319 12.27 8.29 6.79
N ILE A 320 12.38 8.23 5.48
CA ILE A 320 13.51 7.57 4.83
C ILE A 320 14.64 8.60 4.86
N PHE A 321 15.47 8.54 5.89
CA PHE A 321 16.82 9.08 5.79
C PHE A 321 17.57 8.18 4.79
N ILE A 322 17.82 8.69 3.59
CA ILE A 322 18.85 8.15 2.68
C ILE A 322 20.13 8.93 2.94
#